data_AF-A0A382TY08-F1
#
_entry.id   AF-A0A382TY08-F1
#
_cell.length_a   1.000
_cell.length_b   1.000
_cell.length_c   1.000
_cell.angle_alpha   90.00
_cell.angle_beta   90.00
_cell.angle_gamma   90.00
#
_symmetry.space_group_name_H-M   'P 1'
#
loop_
_entity.id
_entity.type
_entity.pdbx_description
1 polymer ?
#
loop_
_entity_poly.entity_id
_entity_poly.type
_entity_poly.pdbx_seq_one_letter_code
_entity_poly.pdbx_strand_id
1 'polypeptide(L)' 'MTQKTNWDVLVEDVSQSKAYNTILKNKVLFGIGTAMILILAVVLYGMIGGESDAPDFTLKDTGGNTFSLSDY' A
#
# COMPACT_ATOMS: atom_id res chain seq x y z
N MET A 1 1.76 10.89 -31.30
CA MET A 1 2.04 9.50 -30.89
C MET A 1 2.50 9.55 -29.45
N THR A 2 1.81 8.88 -28.54
CA THR A 2 2.16 8.90 -27.11
C THR A 2 3.45 8.13 -26.89
N GLN A 3 4.42 8.74 -26.20
CA GLN A 3 5.69 8.09 -25.89
C GLN A 3 5.45 6.99 -24.87
N LYS A 4 5.85 5.76 -25.21
CA LYS A 4 5.75 4.60 -24.33
C LYS A 4 6.71 4.78 -23.16
N THR A 5 6.21 4.70 -21.95
CA THR A 5 7.03 4.84 -20.74
C THR A 5 7.69 3.52 -20.37
N ASN A 6 8.72 3.57 -19.53
CA ASN A 6 9.34 2.35 -18.98
C ASN A 6 8.32 1.48 -18.23
N TRP A 7 7.28 2.10 -17.67
CA TRP A 7 6.18 1.40 -17.03
C TRP A 7 5.32 0.62 -18.02
N ASP A 8 5.01 1.22 -19.17
CA ASP A 8 4.22 0.57 -20.22
C ASP A 8 4.95 -0.66 -20.79
N VAL A 9 6.28 -0.59 -20.93
CA VAL A 9 7.09 -1.73 -21.39
C VAL A 9 7.08 -2.87 -20.37
N LEU A 10 7.27 -2.55 -19.09
CA LEU A 10 7.27 -3.54 -18.01
C LEU A 10 5.91 -4.25 -17.86
N VAL A 11 4.81 -3.49 -17.90
CA VAL A 11 3.45 -4.07 -17.80
C VAL A 11 3.17 -5.00 -18.97
N GLU A 12 3.58 -4.62 -20.18
CA GLU A 12 3.36 -5.41 -21.37
C GLU A 12 4.18 -6.71 -21.35
N ASP A 13 5.46 -6.65 -20.96
CA ASP A 13 6.33 -7.83 -20.80
C ASP A 13 5.78 -8.80 -19.74
N VAL A 14 5.31 -8.28 -18.61
CA VAL A 14 4.69 -9.10 -17.56
C VAL A 14 3.39 -9.73 -18.07
N SER A 15 2.55 -8.98 -18.78
CA SER A 15 1.25 -9.44 -19.28
C SER A 15 1.37 -10.53 -20.37
N GLN A 16 2.42 -10.49 -21.20
CA GLN A 16 2.67 -11.48 -22.24
C GLN A 16 3.45 -12.70 -21.73
N SER A 17 3.94 -12.66 -20.49
CA SER A 17 4.70 -13.77 -19.92
C SER A 17 3.84 -15.04 -19.78
N LYS A 18 4.44 -16.19 -20.12
CA LYS A 18 3.85 -17.52 -19.90
C LYS A 18 3.47 -17.77 -18.42
N ALA A 19 4.18 -17.08 -17.52
CA ALA A 19 3.88 -17.05 -16.09
C ALA A 19 2.54 -16.38 -15.80
N TYR A 20 2.24 -15.22 -16.40
CA TYR A 20 0.97 -14.51 -16.21
C TYR A 20 -0.25 -15.34 -16.65
N ASN A 21 -0.16 -16.01 -17.80
CA ASN A 21 -1.22 -16.92 -18.26
C ASN A 21 -1.40 -18.16 -17.36
N THR A 22 -0.33 -18.63 -16.72
CA THR A 22 -0.39 -19.76 -15.76
C THR A 22 -0.93 -19.31 -14.40
N ILE A 23 -0.57 -18.10 -13.97
CA ILE A 23 -1.08 -17.42 -12.78
C ILE A 23 -2.60 -17.20 -12.89
N LEU A 24 -3.09 -16.74 -14.04
CA LEU A 24 -4.52 -16.55 -14.32
C LEU A 24 -5.32 -17.85 -14.30
N LYS A 25 -4.72 -18.99 -14.66
CA LYS A 25 -5.38 -20.30 -14.52
C LYS A 25 -5.68 -20.63 -13.06
N ASN A 26 -4.83 -20.18 -12.14
CA ASN A 26 -5.00 -20.38 -10.70
C ASN A 26 -5.36 -19.07 -9.99
N LYS A 27 -6.36 -18.37 -10.53
CA LYS A 27 -6.91 -17.09 -10.04
C LYS A 27 -7.05 -17.01 -8.52
N VAL A 28 -7.46 -18.11 -7.88
CA VAL A 28 -7.62 -18.19 -6.42
C VAL A 28 -6.28 -18.16 -5.69
N LEU A 29 -5.32 -18.98 -6.12
CA LEU A 29 -3.99 -19.03 -5.49
C LEU A 29 -3.24 -17.72 -5.67
N PHE A 30 -3.37 -17.11 -6.86
CA PHE A 30 -2.80 -15.78 -7.11
C PHE A 30 -3.47 -14.71 -6.25
N GLY A 31 -4.80 -14.66 -6.20
CA GLY A 31 -5.52 -13.67 -5.39
C GLY A 31 -5.18 -13.77 -3.90
N ILE A 32 -5.16 -14.99 -3.34
CA ILE A 32 -4.79 -15.22 -1.95
C ILE A 32 -3.32 -14.89 -1.71
N GLY A 33 -2.41 -15.30 -2.61
CA GLY A 33 -0.99 -15.00 -2.51
C GLY A 33 -0.69 -13.49 -2.54
N THR A 34 -1.32 -12.75 -3.46
CA THR A 34 -1.19 -11.30 -3.54
C THR A 34 -1.77 -10.62 -2.30
N ALA A 35 -2.95 -11.04 -1.82
CA ALA A 35 -3.54 -10.48 -0.60
C ALA A 35 -2.63 -10.69 0.63
N MET A 36 -2.06 -11.90 0.79
CA MET A 36 -1.13 -12.21 1.87
C MET A 36 0.13 -11.35 1.81
N ILE A 37 0.72 -11.17 0.62
CA ILE A 37 1.92 -10.33 0.45
C ILE A 37 1.62 -8.87 0.79
N LEU A 38 0.46 -8.35 0.37
CA LEU A 38 0.04 -6.97 0.68
C LEU A 38 -0.19 -6.76 2.18
N ILE A 39 -0.86 -7.70 2.85
CA ILE A 39 -1.07 -7.64 4.30
C ILE A 39 0.28 -7.66 5.03
N LEU A 40 1.19 -8.57 4.63
CA LEU A 40 2.53 -8.64 5.21
C LEU A 40 3.31 -7.35 4.98
N ALA A 41 3.22 -6.74 3.79
CA ALA A 41 3.88 -5.47 3.51
C ALA A 41 3.37 -4.34 4.41
N VAL A 42 2.05 -4.24 4.63
CA VAL A 42 1.45 -3.24 5.53
C VAL A 42 1.86 -3.47 6.97
N VAL A 43 1.83 -4.73 7.44
CA VAL A 43 2.21 -5.08 8.82
C VAL A 43 3.71 -4.83 9.05
N LEU A 44 4.57 -5.24 8.12
CA LEU A 44 6.02 -4.99 8.19
C LEU A 44 6.33 -3.49 8.15
N TYR A 45 5.63 -2.72 7.31
CA TYR A 45 5.74 -1.26 7.29
C TYR A 45 5.34 -0.64 8.64
N GLY A 46 4.25 -1.12 9.25
CA GLY A 46 3.83 -0.68 10.58
C GLY A 46 4.82 -1.07 11.70
N MET A 47 5.47 -2.23 11.61
CA MET A 47 6.40 -2.72 12.63
C MET A 47 7.81 -2.10 12.55
N ILE A 48 8.29 -1.76 11.35
CA ILE A 48 9.65 -1.23 11.15
C ILE A 48 9.75 0.27 11.51
N GLY A 49 8.63 0.93 11.78
CA GLY A 49 8.60 2.34 12.08
C GLY A 49 8.11 3.13 10.87
N GLY A 50 6.80 3.05 10.64
CA GLY A 50 6.11 4.30 10.35
C GLY A 50 6.28 5.16 11.60
N GLU A 51 7.35 5.96 11.66
CA GLU A 51 7.29 7.20 12.43
C GLU A 51 6.04 7.89 11.91
N SER A 52 5.00 7.78 12.70
CA SER A 52 3.74 8.40 12.43
C SER A 52 3.99 9.88 12.66
N ASP A 53 4.43 10.57 11.61
CA ASP A 53 4.19 12.00 11.39
C ASP A 53 2.66 12.28 11.28
N ALA A 54 1.80 11.40 11.82
CA ALA A 54 0.43 11.76 12.07
C ALA A 54 0.49 12.94 13.02
N PRO A 55 0.03 14.12 12.58
CA PRO A 55 0.04 15.29 13.43
C PRO A 55 -0.76 14.93 14.67
N ASP A 56 -0.17 15.23 15.82
CA ASP A 56 -0.84 15.03 17.09
C ASP A 56 -2.18 15.75 17.03
N PHE A 57 -3.28 14.99 17.13
CA PHE A 57 -4.62 15.51 16.91
C PHE A 57 -4.96 16.43 18.08
N THR A 58 -4.64 17.70 17.92
CA THR A 58 -4.90 18.75 18.89
C THR A 58 -6.29 19.32 18.63
N LEU A 59 -7.23 19.01 19.52
CA LEU A 59 -8.56 19.62 19.48
C LEU A 59 -8.50 20.93 20.27
N LYS A 60 -8.75 22.04 19.59
CA LYS A 60 -8.84 23.35 20.22
C LYS A 60 -10.30 23.67 20.51
N ASP A 61 -10.65 23.77 21.79
CA ASP A 61 -11.99 24.18 22.20
C ASP A 61 -12.24 25.66 21.88
N THR A 62 -13.51 26.04 21.79
CA THR A 62 -14.02 27.39 21.53
C THR A 62 -13.55 28.42 22.57
N GLY A 63 -13.09 27.97 23.73
CA GLY A 63 -12.44 28.76 24.78
C GLY A 63 -10.91 28.92 24.65
N GLY A 64 -10.29 28.34 23.62
CA GLY A 64 -8.86 28.49 23.33
C GLY A 64 -7.94 27.44 23.97
N ASN A 65 -8.48 26.49 24.73
CA ASN A 65 -7.71 25.40 25.33
C ASN A 65 -7.43 24.29 24.31
N THR A 66 -6.18 23.82 24.27
CA THR A 66 -5.73 22.76 23.37
C THR A 66 -5.61 21.47 24.16
N PHE A 67 -6.33 20.42 23.74
CA PHE A 67 -6.17 19.06 24.27
C PHE A 67 -5.38 18.22 23.27
N SER A 68 -4.38 17.48 23.75
CA SER A 68 -3.73 16.45 22.96
C SER A 68 -4.22 15.07 23.40
N LEU A 69 -4.43 14.18 22.43
CA LEU A 69 -4.83 12.79 22.67
C LEU A 69 -3.61 11.88 22.95
N SER A 70 -2.39 12.39 22.80
CA SER A 70 -1.14 11.66 23.09
C SER A 70 -0.72 11.66 24.56
N ASP A 71 -1.36 12.48 25.40
CA ASP A 71 -1.07 12.62 26.84
C ASP A 71 -1.85 11.61 27.73
N TYR A 72 -2.63 10.70 27.12
CA TYR A 72 -3.40 9.63 27.81
C TYR A 72 -2.99 8.24 27.33
#